data_AF-A0A7R9FU66-F1
#
_entry.id   AF-A0A7R9FU66-F1
#
_cell.length_a   1.000
_cell.length_b   1.000
_cell.length_c   1.000
_cell.angle_alpha   90.00
_cell.angle_beta   90.00
_cell.angle_gamma   90.00
#
_symmetry.space_group_name_H-M   'P 1'
#
loop_
_entity.id
_entity.type
_entity.pdbx_description
1 polymer ?
#
loop_
_entity_poly.entity_id
_entity_poly.type
_entity_poly.pdbx_seq_one_letter_code
_entity_poly.pdbx_strand_id
1 'polypeptide(L)'
;MLRVCHPSKLRNRVLQISKGIDEAGGLQWELVLALFVAWVLVYFAIWKGVKWTGKVVWFTALFPYLCMLCLFVRGITLPGAELGIKYYLTPDFSRLQEPQVNPTFLLFDEDRLRQMEEKWTEEDWKWKEEDWTRRFSFHDGLKELRRFSLQVWTDAATQIFFSYGLALGTLIALGSYNKFHNNCYRQAIFVCFVNSGTSFFAGFVVFSVLGYMAKQRDVHRSQRRARNGVSETPIRK
;
A
#
# COMPACT_ATOMS: atom_id res chain seq x y z
N MET A 1 -25.92 5.03 8.16
CA MET A 1 -25.71 3.82 7.32
C MET A 1 -24.67 4.12 6.25
N LEU A 2 -23.46 3.58 6.35
CA LEU A 2 -22.49 3.65 5.25
C LEU A 2 -22.81 2.53 4.26
N ARG A 3 -23.35 2.89 3.09
CA ARG A 3 -23.73 1.94 2.04
C ARG A 3 -22.45 1.52 1.33
N VAL A 4 -21.98 0.29 1.55
CA VAL A 4 -20.78 -0.24 0.89
C VAL A 4 -21.03 -0.31 -0.62
N CYS A 5 -20.34 0.51 -1.40
CA CYS A 5 -20.45 0.51 -2.85
C CYS A 5 -19.79 -0.77 -3.39
N HIS A 6 -20.46 -1.48 -4.31
CA HIS A 6 -19.89 -2.68 -4.91
C HIS A 6 -18.61 -2.30 -5.69
N PRO A 7 -17.50 -3.06 -5.58
CA PRO A 7 -16.22 -2.69 -6.21
C PRO A 7 -16.32 -2.51 -7.73
N SER A 8 -17.23 -3.21 -8.40
CA SER A 8 -17.49 -3.00 -9.83
C SER A 8 -18.10 -1.63 -10.15
N LYS A 9 -18.89 -1.04 -9.24
CA LYS A 9 -19.45 0.31 -9.45
C LYS A 9 -18.37 1.38 -9.37
N LEU A 10 -17.39 1.25 -8.47
CA LEU A 10 -16.23 2.16 -8.42
C LEU A 10 -15.39 2.02 -9.69
N ARG A 11 -15.05 0.77 -10.06
CA ARG A 11 -14.26 0.45 -11.25
C ARG A 11 -14.88 1.00 -12.53
N ASN A 12 -16.18 0.84 -12.69
CA ASN A 12 -16.87 1.21 -13.92
C ASN A 12 -17.24 2.70 -13.96
N ARG A 13 -17.41 3.36 -12.81
CA ARG A 13 -17.79 4.78 -12.75
C ARG A 13 -16.59 5.72 -12.72
N VAL A 14 -15.59 5.43 -11.89
CA VAL A 14 -14.50 6.37 -11.57
C VAL A 14 -13.21 6.04 -12.31
N LEU A 15 -12.91 4.75 -12.54
CA LEU A 15 -11.65 4.34 -13.16
C LEU A 15 -11.79 3.95 -14.63
N GLN A 16 -12.99 3.62 -15.10
CA GLN A 16 -13.29 3.12 -16.45
C GLN A 16 -12.18 2.25 -17.03
N ILE A 17 -11.79 1.20 -16.28
CA ILE A 17 -10.58 0.43 -16.57
C ILE A 17 -10.62 -0.18 -17.99
N SER A 18 -9.56 0.01 -18.76
CA SER A 18 -9.41 -0.58 -20.09
C SER A 18 -9.13 -2.09 -20.00
N LYS A 19 -9.27 -2.81 -21.12
CA LYS A 19 -9.10 -4.26 -21.17
C LYS A 19 -7.63 -4.70 -21.06
N GLY A 20 -6.69 -3.82 -21.43
CA GLY A 20 -5.26 -4.09 -21.41
C GLY A 20 -4.45 -2.81 -21.52
N ILE A 21 -3.13 -2.93 -21.33
CA ILE A 21 -2.18 -1.81 -21.42
C ILE A 21 -2.04 -1.25 -22.85
N ASP A 22 -2.36 -2.07 -23.86
CA ASP A 22 -2.31 -1.71 -25.27
C ASP A 22 -3.49 -0.81 -25.69
N GLU A 23 -4.54 -0.78 -24.86
CA GLU A 23 -5.71 0.09 -25.02
C GLU A 23 -5.70 1.16 -23.93
N ALA A 24 -5.15 2.34 -24.23
CA ALA A 24 -5.05 3.44 -23.26
C ALA A 24 -6.43 3.97 -22.77
N GLY A 25 -7.53 3.57 -23.42
CA GLY A 25 -8.88 3.99 -23.08
C GLY A 25 -9.16 5.46 -23.43
N GLY A 26 -10.24 6.01 -22.86
CA GLY A 26 -10.64 7.41 -23.06
C GLY A 26 -10.20 8.32 -21.91
N LEU A 27 -10.13 9.63 -22.20
CA LEU A 27 -9.84 10.64 -21.18
C LEU A 27 -11.03 10.81 -20.24
N GLN A 28 -10.83 10.55 -18.95
CA GLN A 28 -11.86 10.68 -17.94
C GLN A 28 -11.89 12.11 -17.38
N TRP A 29 -12.80 12.92 -17.91
CA TRP A 29 -12.90 14.35 -17.59
C TRP A 29 -13.09 14.65 -16.09
N GLU A 30 -13.78 13.78 -15.34
CA GLU A 30 -13.91 13.92 -13.89
C GLU A 30 -12.54 13.85 -13.19
N LEU A 31 -11.69 12.90 -13.61
CA LEU A 31 -10.33 12.74 -13.07
C LEU A 31 -9.41 13.87 -13.53
N VAL A 32 -9.54 14.31 -14.78
CA VAL A 32 -8.75 15.43 -15.31
C VAL A 32 -9.05 16.72 -14.57
N LEU A 33 -10.34 17.03 -14.35
CA LEU A 33 -10.73 18.21 -13.57
C LEU A 33 -10.28 18.09 -12.12
N ALA A 34 -10.44 16.91 -11.50
CA ALA A 34 -9.96 16.68 -10.13
C ALA A 34 -8.44 16.86 -10.02
N LEU A 35 -7.67 16.37 -10.99
CA LEU A 35 -6.23 16.54 -11.07
C LEU A 35 -5.86 18.02 -11.26
N PHE A 36 -6.54 18.73 -12.15
CA PHE A 36 -6.32 20.16 -12.37
C PHE A 36 -6.57 20.96 -11.08
N VAL A 37 -7.69 20.72 -10.40
CA VAL A 37 -7.99 21.36 -9.11
C VAL A 37 -6.91 21.04 -8.07
N ALA A 38 -6.45 19.79 -7.99
CA ALA A 38 -5.37 19.41 -7.07
C ALA A 38 -4.07 20.17 -7.36
N TRP A 39 -3.67 20.30 -8.63
CA TRP A 39 -2.49 21.08 -9.02
C TRP A 39 -2.62 22.56 -8.68
N VAL A 40 -3.80 23.15 -8.92
CA VAL A 40 -4.08 24.55 -8.54
C VAL A 40 -3.95 24.75 -7.03
N LEU A 41 -4.50 23.84 -6.22
CA LEU A 41 -4.37 23.90 -4.76
C LEU A 41 -2.91 23.78 -4.29
N VAL A 42 -2.14 22.86 -4.89
CA VAL A 42 -0.71 22.70 -4.59
C VAL A 42 0.08 23.96 -4.97
N TYR A 43 -0.21 24.55 -6.13
CA TYR A 43 0.39 25.80 -6.55
C TYR A 43 0.18 26.91 -5.51
N PHE A 44 -1.07 27.15 -5.07
CA PHE A 44 -1.37 28.16 -4.06
C PHE A 44 -0.78 27.86 -2.68
N ALA A 45 -0.60 26.59 -2.33
CA ALA A 45 0.07 26.19 -1.08
C ALA A 45 1.57 26.53 -1.06
N ILE A 46 2.21 26.60 -2.24
CA ILE A 46 3.66 26.80 -2.36
C ILE A 46 4.04 28.18 -2.91
N TRP A 47 3.15 28.87 -3.63
CA TRP A 47 3.48 30.09 -4.40
C TRP A 47 4.23 31.17 -3.58
N LYS A 48 3.85 31.42 -2.32
CA LYS A 48 4.54 32.41 -1.46
C LYS A 48 5.79 31.88 -0.73
N GLY A 49 6.26 30.69 -1.10
CA GLY A 49 7.46 30.04 -0.56
C GLY A 49 7.26 29.40 0.82
N VAL A 50 8.36 28.90 1.39
CA VAL A 50 8.38 28.02 2.57
C VAL A 50 7.76 28.65 3.82
N LYS A 51 7.84 29.98 3.99
CA LYS A 51 7.19 30.67 5.12
C LYS A 51 5.66 30.59 5.05
N TRP A 52 5.09 30.64 3.84
CA TRP A 52 3.66 30.48 3.63
C TRP A 52 3.26 29.01 3.71
N THR A 53 4.02 28.14 3.04
CA THR A 53 3.81 26.68 3.10
C THR A 53 3.82 26.18 4.54
N GLY A 54 4.71 26.68 5.39
CA GLY A 54 4.73 26.36 6.83
C GLY A 54 3.43 26.71 7.55
N LYS A 55 2.74 27.80 7.16
CA LYS A 55 1.41 28.16 7.70
C LYS A 55 0.32 27.21 7.22
N VAL A 56 0.34 26.85 5.93
CA VAL A 56 -0.60 25.90 5.34
C VAL A 56 -0.44 24.52 5.98
N VAL A 57 0.81 24.10 6.25
CA VAL A 57 1.15 22.82 6.88
C VAL A 57 0.57 22.68 8.29
N TRP A 58 0.42 23.76 9.06
CA TRP A 58 -0.26 23.68 10.36
C TRP A 58 -1.68 23.12 10.23
N PHE A 59 -2.41 23.49 9.18
CA PHE A 59 -3.72 22.91 8.92
C PHE A 59 -3.62 21.51 8.31
N THR A 60 -2.86 21.35 7.23
CA THR A 60 -2.84 20.09 6.47
C THR A 60 -2.18 18.93 7.19
N ALA A 61 -1.26 19.20 8.13
CA ALA A 61 -0.63 18.17 8.96
C ALA A 61 -1.50 17.81 10.17
N LEU A 62 -2.22 18.76 10.79
CA LEU A 62 -3.05 18.50 11.98
C LEU A 62 -4.42 17.92 11.64
N PHE A 63 -5.04 18.35 10.54
CA PHE A 63 -6.37 17.91 10.13
C PHE A 63 -6.49 16.38 10.00
N PRO A 64 -5.52 15.64 9.40
CA PRO A 64 -5.55 14.19 9.38
C PRO A 64 -5.58 13.55 10.78
N TYR A 65 -4.91 14.11 11.79
CA TYR A 65 -4.96 13.58 13.15
C TYR A 65 -6.35 13.74 13.77
N LEU A 66 -7.01 14.87 13.53
CA LEU A 66 -8.40 15.06 13.95
C LEU A 66 -9.32 14.04 13.27
N CYS A 67 -9.17 13.86 11.96
CA CYS A 67 -9.94 12.85 11.21
C CYS A 67 -9.67 11.43 11.73
N MET A 68 -8.40 11.06 11.98
CA MET A 68 -8.04 9.76 12.54
C MET A 68 -8.65 9.56 13.93
N LEU A 69 -8.64 10.59 14.79
CA LEU A 69 -9.27 10.52 16.10
C LEU A 69 -10.79 10.33 15.98
N CYS A 70 -11.47 11.11 15.14
CA CYS A 70 -12.91 10.96 14.91
C CYS A 70 -13.26 9.58 14.34
N LEU A 71 -12.47 9.08 13.38
CA LEU A 71 -12.65 7.76 12.79
C LEU A 71 -12.34 6.65 13.79
N PHE A 72 -11.36 6.83 14.68
CA PHE A 72 -11.06 5.87 15.74
C PHE A 72 -12.22 5.76 16.72
N VAL A 73 -12.69 6.89 17.27
CA VAL A 73 -13.84 6.94 18.18
C VAL A 73 -15.06 6.30 17.51
N ARG A 74 -15.31 6.65 16.24
CA ARG A 74 -16.41 6.02 15.50
C ARG A 74 -16.19 4.52 15.28
N GLY A 75 -14.96 4.10 14.97
CA GLY A 75 -14.57 2.73 14.71
C GLY A 75 -14.78 1.83 15.93
N ILE A 76 -14.30 2.22 17.10
CA ILE A 76 -14.45 1.43 18.33
C ILE A 76 -15.89 1.36 18.86
N THR A 77 -16.73 2.35 18.53
CA THR A 77 -18.18 2.31 18.86
C THR A 77 -18.98 1.35 17.99
N LEU A 78 -18.38 0.76 16.94
CA LEU A 78 -19.07 -0.18 16.05
C LEU A 78 -18.97 -1.62 16.59
N PRO A 79 -20.04 -2.43 16.46
CA PRO A 79 -20.02 -3.81 16.90
C PRO A 79 -19.09 -4.66 16.02
N GLY A 80 -18.15 -5.40 16.60
CA GLY A 80 -17.18 -6.20 15.84
C GLY A 80 -15.81 -5.54 15.68
N ALA A 81 -15.63 -4.31 16.16
CA ALA A 81 -14.33 -3.64 16.15
C ALA A 81 -13.26 -4.44 16.91
N GLU A 82 -13.67 -5.14 17.97
CA GLU A 82 -12.83 -6.01 18.79
C GLU A 82 -12.13 -7.10 17.98
N LEU A 83 -12.79 -7.66 16.96
CA LEU A 83 -12.23 -8.72 16.12
C LEU A 83 -11.06 -8.20 15.29
N GLY A 84 -11.22 -6.99 14.74
CA GLY A 84 -10.19 -6.36 13.93
C GLY A 84 -8.99 -5.91 14.76
N ILE A 85 -9.23 -5.32 15.94
CA ILE A 85 -8.15 -4.92 16.85
C ILE A 85 -7.37 -6.15 17.35
N LYS A 86 -8.08 -7.23 17.71
CA LYS A 86 -7.43 -8.49 18.10
C LYS A 86 -6.57 -9.04 16.96
N TYR A 87 -7.08 -9.06 15.74
CA TYR A 87 -6.32 -9.50 14.57
C TYR A 87 -5.07 -8.63 14.34
N TYR A 88 -5.17 -7.31 14.50
CA TYR A 88 -4.03 -6.40 14.34
C TYR A 88 -2.91 -6.65 15.36
N LEU A 89 -3.27 -6.93 16.62
CA LEU A 89 -2.31 -7.07 17.71
C LEU A 89 -1.79 -8.49 17.93
N THR A 90 -2.40 -9.51 17.30
CA THR A 90 -1.96 -10.90 17.50
C THR A 90 -0.65 -11.12 16.76
N PRO A 91 0.49 -11.32 17.46
CA PRO A 91 1.76 -11.52 16.81
C PRO A 91 1.88 -12.96 16.29
N ASP A 92 2.35 -13.12 15.07
CA ASP A 92 2.77 -14.42 14.53
C ASP A 92 4.28 -14.43 14.35
N PHE A 93 4.97 -14.96 15.36
CA PHE A 93 6.44 -15.00 15.38
C PHE A 93 7.02 -16.00 14.37
N SER A 94 6.21 -16.95 13.89
CA SER A 94 6.61 -17.92 12.86
C SER A 94 7.03 -17.20 11.57
N ARG A 95 6.32 -16.12 11.22
CA ARG A 95 6.61 -15.32 10.02
C ARG A 95 7.95 -14.58 10.06
N LEU A 96 8.55 -14.43 11.24
CA LEU A 96 9.89 -13.85 11.39
C LEU A 96 11.00 -14.87 11.09
N GLN A 97 10.68 -16.17 11.21
CA GLN A 97 11.64 -17.27 11.09
C GLN A 97 11.52 -18.04 9.77
N GLU A 98 10.44 -17.86 9.01
CA GLU A 98 10.23 -18.53 7.72
C GLU A 98 11.09 -17.93 6.60
N PRO A 99 12.11 -18.64 6.07
CA PRO A 99 12.40 -18.55 4.65
C PRO A 99 11.19 -19.14 3.93
N GLN A 100 10.38 -18.28 3.30
CA GLN A 100 9.31 -18.71 2.39
C GLN A 100 9.94 -19.44 1.19
N VAL A 101 10.26 -20.73 1.37
CA VAL A 101 10.48 -21.68 0.29
C VAL A 101 9.11 -22.29 0.04
N ASN A 102 8.44 -21.87 -1.03
CA ASN A 102 7.30 -22.62 -1.54
C ASN A 102 7.86 -23.89 -2.23
N PRO A 103 7.76 -25.09 -1.64
CA PRO A 103 8.37 -26.29 -2.23
C PRO A 103 7.68 -26.67 -3.56
N THR A 104 6.44 -26.19 -3.76
CA THR A 104 5.69 -26.43 -4.99
C THR A 104 6.26 -25.65 -6.17
N PHE A 105 6.92 -24.51 -5.97
CA PHE A 105 7.46 -23.71 -7.08
C PHE A 105 8.75 -24.32 -7.67
N LEU A 106 9.52 -25.08 -6.88
CA LEU A 106 10.74 -25.74 -7.37
C LEU A 106 10.45 -26.92 -8.32
N LEU A 107 9.25 -27.49 -8.28
CA LEU A 107 8.82 -28.50 -9.26
C LEU A 107 8.29 -27.90 -10.57
N PHE A 108 8.02 -26.58 -10.62
CA PHE A 108 7.52 -25.89 -11.82
C PHE A 108 8.58 -25.06 -12.56
N ASP A 109 9.80 -24.96 -12.03
CA ASP A 109 10.89 -24.16 -12.62
C ASP A 109 11.83 -25.03 -13.46
N GLU A 110 12.22 -26.23 -12.99
CA GLU A 110 13.04 -27.18 -13.77
C GLU A 110 12.36 -27.62 -15.08
N ASP A 111 11.05 -27.91 -15.05
CA ASP A 111 10.29 -28.30 -16.24
C ASP A 111 10.13 -27.14 -17.23
N ARG A 112 10.10 -25.90 -16.74
CA ARG A 112 9.98 -24.70 -17.57
C ARG A 112 11.33 -24.31 -18.16
N LEU A 113 12.43 -24.51 -17.42
CA LEU A 113 13.79 -24.31 -17.89
C LEU A 113 14.12 -25.32 -19.01
N ARG A 114 13.74 -26.59 -18.88
CA ARG A 114 13.87 -27.56 -19.99
C ARG A 114 13.03 -27.20 -21.21
N GLN A 115 11.79 -26.75 -21.02
CA GLN A 115 10.94 -26.30 -22.15
C GLN A 115 11.44 -25.00 -22.79
N MET A 116 12.11 -24.14 -22.03
CA MET A 116 12.75 -22.95 -22.57
C MET A 116 14.02 -23.35 -23.32
N GLU A 117 14.87 -24.20 -22.77
CA GLU A 117 16.11 -24.70 -23.40
C GLU A 117 15.84 -25.52 -24.68
N GLU A 118 14.73 -26.26 -24.76
CA GLU A 118 14.27 -26.93 -26.00
C GLU A 118 13.71 -25.98 -27.07
N LYS A 119 13.34 -24.75 -26.73
CA LYS A 119 12.72 -23.78 -27.65
C LYS A 119 13.68 -22.80 -28.31
N TRP A 120 14.94 -22.77 -27.90
CA TRP A 120 15.95 -21.89 -28.50
C TRP A 120 16.67 -22.61 -29.64
N THR A 121 16.15 -22.45 -30.86
CA THR A 121 16.92 -22.69 -32.09
C THR A 121 17.94 -21.57 -32.30
N GLU A 122 19.16 -21.95 -32.71
CA GLU A 122 20.39 -21.16 -32.97
C GLU A 122 20.26 -19.89 -33.87
N GLU A 123 19.08 -19.49 -34.32
CA GLU A 123 18.91 -18.40 -35.30
C GLU A 123 18.50 -17.03 -34.70
N ASP A 124 18.19 -16.94 -33.40
CA ASP A 124 17.84 -15.66 -32.75
C ASP A 124 19.06 -14.82 -32.32
N TRP A 125 20.29 -15.32 -32.48
CA TRP A 125 21.53 -14.63 -32.07
C TRP A 125 21.93 -13.42 -32.95
N LYS A 126 21.08 -12.97 -33.89
CA LYS A 126 21.46 -11.96 -34.89
C LYS A 126 20.93 -10.55 -34.73
N TRP A 127 20.48 -10.12 -33.55
CA TRP A 127 20.27 -8.67 -33.30
C TRP A 127 20.64 -8.19 -31.89
N LYS A 128 21.82 -7.54 -31.84
CA LYS A 128 22.23 -6.43 -30.96
C LYS A 128 22.34 -6.66 -29.44
N GLU A 129 23.46 -7.30 -29.08
CA GLU A 129 24.37 -6.75 -28.07
C GLU A 129 24.78 -5.30 -28.41
N GLU A 130 25.06 -4.50 -27.37
CA GLU A 130 25.44 -3.07 -27.37
C GLU A 130 24.27 -2.06 -27.28
N ASP A 131 23.81 -1.74 -26.05
CA ASP A 131 23.85 -0.36 -25.48
C ASP A 131 23.13 -0.15 -24.12
N TRP A 132 22.49 -1.14 -23.49
CA TRP A 132 21.65 -0.90 -22.29
C TRP A 132 22.27 -1.27 -20.93
N THR A 133 23.44 -1.89 -20.89
CA THR A 133 24.02 -2.49 -19.67
C THR A 133 24.83 -1.55 -18.77
N ARG A 134 24.91 -0.23 -19.02
CA ARG A 134 25.83 0.65 -18.27
C ARG A 134 25.27 1.90 -17.57
N ARG A 135 23.95 2.16 -17.52
CA ARG A 135 23.51 3.44 -16.91
C ARG A 135 22.37 3.47 -15.91
N PHE A 136 21.61 2.40 -15.64
CA PHE A 136 20.64 2.45 -14.53
C PHE A 136 20.31 1.05 -14.00
N SER A 137 20.99 0.61 -12.93
CA SER A 137 20.35 -0.34 -12.01
C SER A 137 21.09 -0.47 -10.66
N PHE A 138 20.79 0.43 -9.72
CA PHE A 138 20.96 0.15 -8.28
C PHE A 138 19.92 -0.87 -7.78
N HIS A 139 19.03 -1.34 -8.67
CA HIS A 139 17.94 -2.27 -8.37
C HIS A 139 18.33 -3.74 -8.57
N ASP A 140 19.40 -4.03 -9.35
CA ASP A 140 19.84 -5.40 -9.63
C ASP A 140 20.88 -5.93 -8.63
N GLY A 141 21.68 -5.06 -7.99
CA GLY A 141 22.57 -5.47 -6.88
C GLY A 141 21.84 -5.99 -5.64
N LEU A 142 20.55 -5.65 -5.50
CA LEU A 142 19.68 -6.13 -4.42
C LEU A 142 18.93 -7.43 -4.77
N LYS A 143 19.03 -7.92 -6.01
CA LYS A 143 18.38 -9.18 -6.42
C LYS A 143 19.22 -10.42 -6.11
N GLU A 144 20.54 -10.31 -6.15
CA GLU A 144 21.44 -11.44 -5.80
C GLU A 144 21.56 -11.68 -4.28
N LEU A 145 21.39 -10.64 -3.45
CA LEU A 145 21.20 -10.81 -2.00
C LEU A 145 19.77 -11.24 -1.61
N ARG A 146 18.88 -11.40 -2.60
CA ARG A 146 17.47 -11.75 -2.45
C ARG A 146 17.23 -13.18 -2.95
N ARG A 147 17.82 -14.15 -2.28
CA ARG A 147 17.31 -15.53 -2.31
C ARG A 147 17.30 -16.08 -0.90
N PHE A 148 16.09 -16.25 -0.38
CA PHE A 148 15.71 -16.93 0.86
C PHE A 148 15.94 -16.17 2.19
N SER A 149 14.89 -16.14 3.03
CA SER A 149 14.83 -15.74 4.47
C SER A 149 14.41 -14.32 4.92
N LEU A 150 14.36 -13.27 4.08
CA LEU A 150 14.19 -11.89 4.58
C LEU A 150 13.01 -11.08 4.03
N GLN A 151 11.92 -11.70 3.55
CA GLN A 151 10.82 -10.92 2.96
C GLN A 151 10.19 -9.93 3.94
N VAL A 152 9.84 -10.37 5.16
CA VAL A 152 9.25 -9.49 6.19
C VAL A 152 10.19 -8.34 6.57
N TRP A 153 11.50 -8.61 6.64
CA TRP A 153 12.52 -7.59 6.92
C TRP A 153 12.71 -6.62 5.75
N THR A 154 12.67 -7.12 4.51
CA THR A 154 12.75 -6.31 3.30
C THR A 154 11.51 -5.42 3.18
N ASP A 155 10.33 -5.95 3.46
CA ASP A 155 9.08 -5.19 3.47
C ASP A 155 9.10 -4.12 4.58
N ALA A 156 9.58 -4.46 5.78
CA ALA A 156 9.74 -3.50 6.88
C ALA A 156 10.74 -2.37 6.54
N ALA A 157 11.90 -2.71 5.98
CA ALA A 157 12.88 -1.72 5.54
C ALA A 157 12.32 -0.82 4.43
N THR A 158 11.65 -1.41 3.45
CA THR A 158 10.98 -0.68 2.35
C THR A 158 9.89 0.25 2.89
N GLN A 159 9.08 -0.22 3.83
CA GLN A 159 8.03 0.56 4.48
C GLN A 159 8.61 1.81 5.17
N ILE A 160 9.68 1.66 5.94
CA ILE A 160 10.35 2.78 6.62
C ILE A 160 10.99 3.74 5.62
N PHE A 161 11.69 3.22 4.62
CA PHE A 161 12.34 4.02 3.58
C PHE A 161 11.34 4.95 2.86
N PHE A 162 10.23 4.39 2.39
CA PHE A 162 9.19 5.16 1.70
C PHE A 162 8.33 6.01 2.65
N SER A 163 8.15 5.60 3.91
CA SER A 163 7.40 6.38 4.90
C SER A 163 8.06 7.73 5.20
N TYR A 164 9.40 7.79 5.25
CA TYR A 164 10.14 9.04 5.44
C TYR A 164 10.54 9.73 4.13
N GLY A 165 10.41 9.05 2.98
CA GLY A 165 10.88 9.55 1.68
C GLY A 165 12.39 9.84 1.68
N LEU A 166 13.19 8.94 2.28
CA LEU A 166 14.64 9.12 2.38
C LEU A 166 15.26 9.26 0.98
N ALA A 167 16.26 10.12 0.86
CA ALA A 167 16.98 10.40 -0.39
C ALA A 167 16.18 11.07 -1.54
N LEU A 168 14.91 11.44 -1.34
CA LEU A 168 14.11 12.17 -2.36
C LEU A 168 14.38 13.70 -2.40
N GLY A 169 15.33 14.20 -1.60
CA GLY A 169 15.71 15.61 -1.54
C GLY A 169 14.76 16.51 -0.75
N THR A 170 13.54 16.09 -0.44
CA THR A 170 12.55 16.90 0.31
C THR A 170 13.05 17.31 1.69
N LEU A 171 13.58 16.36 2.48
CA LEU A 171 14.12 16.66 3.81
C LEU A 171 15.38 17.53 3.77
N ILE A 172 16.21 17.36 2.74
CA ILE A 172 17.41 18.18 2.51
C ILE A 172 16.99 19.61 2.19
N ALA A 173 16.02 19.78 1.30
CA ALA A 173 15.46 21.08 0.93
C ALA A 173 14.79 21.76 2.13
N LEU A 174 14.06 21.05 2.98
CA LEU A 174 13.47 21.64 4.20
C LEU A 174 14.55 22.00 5.23
N GLY A 175 15.58 21.17 5.36
CA GLY A 175 16.71 21.41 6.26
C GLY A 175 17.52 22.66 5.90
N SER A 176 17.63 23.01 4.61
CA SER A 176 18.39 24.18 4.16
C SER A 176 17.77 25.52 4.58
N TYR A 177 16.48 25.55 4.93
CA TYR A 177 15.81 26.73 5.48
C TYR A 177 15.90 26.84 7.02
N ASN A 178 16.57 25.89 7.67
CA ASN A 178 16.68 25.86 9.12
C ASN A 178 17.85 26.74 9.62
N LYS A 179 17.84 27.12 10.90
CA LYS A 179 18.97 27.85 11.51
C LYS A 179 20.20 26.94 11.57
N PHE A 180 21.39 27.52 11.34
CA PHE A 180 22.66 26.78 11.35
C PHE A 180 22.92 26.05 12.68
N HIS A 181 22.64 26.70 13.81
CA HIS A 181 22.76 26.11 15.15
C HIS A 181 21.45 25.51 15.68
N ASN A 182 20.64 24.90 14.80
CA ASN A 182 19.44 24.19 15.23
C ASN A 182 19.79 22.73 15.62
N ASN A 183 19.24 22.24 16.73
CA ASN A 183 19.41 20.85 17.15
C ASN A 183 18.58 19.92 16.26
N CYS A 184 19.14 19.56 15.10
CA CYS A 184 18.54 18.67 14.13
C CYS A 184 18.42 17.22 14.65
N TYR A 185 19.30 16.79 15.54
CA TYR A 185 19.27 15.45 16.14
C TYR A 185 17.98 15.22 16.94
N ARG A 186 17.60 16.18 17.79
CA ARG A 186 16.35 16.12 18.56
C ARG A 186 15.12 16.13 17.65
N GLN A 187 15.16 16.91 16.56
CA GLN A 187 14.06 16.95 15.59
C GLN A 187 13.93 15.63 14.84
N ALA A 188 15.04 15.02 14.43
CA ALA A 188 15.04 13.73 13.76
C ALA A 188 14.43 12.64 14.66
N ILE A 189 14.85 12.57 15.93
CA ILE A 189 14.26 11.64 16.89
C ILE A 189 12.75 11.85 17.02
N PHE A 190 12.31 13.11 17.16
CA PHE A 190 10.89 13.42 17.29
C PHE A 190 10.09 12.99 16.04
N VAL A 191 10.61 13.26 14.85
CA VAL A 191 9.99 12.84 13.58
C VAL A 191 9.88 11.31 13.52
N CYS A 192 10.89 10.57 13.98
CA CYS A 192 10.86 9.11 14.00
C CYS A 192 9.76 8.55 14.89
N PHE A 193 9.61 9.12 16.09
CA PHE A 193 8.56 8.70 17.03
C PHE A 193 7.17 9.08 16.54
N VAL A 194 6.99 10.30 16.02
CA VAL A 194 5.70 10.75 15.49
C VAL A 194 5.29 9.89 14.30
N ASN A 195 6.16 9.69 13.31
CA ASN A 195 5.81 8.89 12.12
C ASN A 195 5.42 7.44 12.48
N SER A 196 6.22 6.79 13.33
CA SER A 196 5.94 5.42 13.79
C SER A 196 4.66 5.36 14.63
N GLY A 197 4.47 6.29 15.56
CA GLY A 197 3.28 6.39 16.40
C GLY A 197 2.01 6.65 15.59
N THR A 198 2.09 7.52 14.60
CA THR A 198 0.98 7.81 13.68
C THR A 198 0.61 6.58 12.85
N SER A 199 1.60 5.86 12.31
CA SER A 199 1.37 4.64 11.54
C SER A 199 0.74 3.53 12.39
N PHE A 200 1.22 3.37 13.63
CA PHE A 200 0.66 2.43 14.59
C PHE A 200 -0.79 2.78 14.95
N PHE A 201 -1.07 4.05 15.25
CA PHE A 201 -2.42 4.53 15.56
C PHE A 201 -3.38 4.41 14.36
N ALA A 202 -2.91 4.72 13.14
CA ALA A 202 -3.69 4.52 11.91
C ALA A 202 -4.06 3.04 11.72
N GLY A 203 -3.20 2.10 12.14
CA GLY A 203 -3.50 0.67 12.20
C GLY A 203 -4.76 0.39 13.02
N PHE A 204 -4.87 0.92 14.24
CA PHE A 204 -6.08 0.78 15.05
C PHE A 204 -7.33 1.36 14.38
N VAL A 205 -7.21 2.53 13.76
CA VAL A 205 -8.32 3.17 13.02
C VAL A 205 -8.82 2.22 11.93
N VAL A 206 -7.94 1.72 11.06
CA VAL A 206 -8.30 0.85 9.95
C VAL A 206 -8.87 -0.48 10.44
N PHE A 207 -8.18 -1.15 11.36
CA PHE A 207 -8.57 -2.48 11.81
C PHE A 207 -9.86 -2.47 12.64
N SER A 208 -10.16 -1.41 13.40
CA SER A 208 -11.45 -1.27 14.09
C SER A 208 -12.64 -1.27 13.10
N VAL A 209 -12.50 -0.57 11.96
CA VAL A 209 -13.54 -0.54 10.92
C VAL A 209 -13.59 -1.86 10.14
N LEU A 210 -12.44 -2.48 9.86
CA LEU A 210 -12.38 -3.80 9.21
C LEU A 210 -13.05 -4.88 10.07
N GLY A 211 -12.88 -4.86 11.39
CA GLY A 211 -13.54 -5.80 12.31
C GLY A 211 -15.07 -5.72 12.22
N TYR A 212 -15.62 -4.50 12.24
CA TYR A 212 -17.05 -4.29 12.00
C TYR A 212 -17.50 -4.85 10.65
N MET A 213 -16.74 -4.58 9.57
CA MET A 213 -17.06 -5.12 8.25
C MET A 213 -17.02 -6.65 8.19
N ALA A 214 -16.07 -7.28 8.88
CA ALA A 214 -15.98 -8.74 8.98
C ALA A 214 -17.23 -9.32 9.67
N LYS A 215 -17.62 -8.75 10.82
CA LYS A 215 -18.83 -9.16 11.55
C LYS A 215 -20.09 -9.03 10.70
N GLN A 216 -20.24 -7.94 9.94
CA GLN A 216 -21.38 -7.76 9.05
C GLN A 216 -21.43 -8.77 7.90
N ARG A 217 -20.27 -9.14 7.35
CA ARG A 217 -20.19 -10.16 6.30
C ARG A 217 -20.63 -11.53 6.82
N ASP A 218 -20.27 -11.89 8.05
CA ASP A 218 -20.69 -13.16 8.65
C ASP A 218 -22.19 -13.20 8.97
N VAL A 219 -22.75 -12.09 9.46
CA VAL A 219 -24.21 -11.94 9.65
C VAL A 219 -24.95 -12.08 8.31
N HIS A 220 -24.46 -11.43 7.24
CA HIS A 220 -25.08 -11.56 5.92
C HIS A 220 -24.95 -12.97 5.33
N ARG A 221 -23.80 -13.63 5.54
CA ARG A 221 -23.55 -15.01 5.10
C ARG A 221 -24.45 -16.01 5.83
N SER A 222 -24.61 -15.86 7.14
CA SER A 222 -25.51 -16.71 7.94
C SER A 222 -26.97 -16.53 7.55
N GLN A 223 -27.44 -15.29 7.32
CA GLN A 223 -28.78 -15.03 6.80
C GLN A 223 -29.02 -15.62 5.40
N ARG A 224 -28.03 -15.51 4.50
CA ARG A 224 -28.12 -16.15 3.17
C ARG A 224 -28.18 -17.67 3.25
N ARG A 225 -27.40 -18.28 4.14
CA ARG A 225 -27.46 -19.72 4.40
C ARG A 225 -28.81 -20.12 4.98
N ALA A 226 -29.39 -19.36 5.90
CA ALA A 226 -30.72 -19.62 6.43
C ALA A 226 -31.81 -19.47 5.34
N ARG A 227 -31.69 -18.49 4.44
CA ARG A 227 -32.59 -18.28 3.30
C ARG A 227 -32.47 -19.39 2.23
N ASN A 228 -31.26 -19.87 1.98
CA ASN A 228 -30.99 -20.91 0.99
C ASN A 228 -31.10 -22.33 1.57
N GLY A 229 -31.16 -22.46 2.90
CA GLY A 229 -31.22 -23.71 3.66
C GLY A 229 -32.64 -24.23 3.93
N VAL A 230 -33.62 -23.83 3.12
CA VAL A 230 -34.96 -24.48 3.04
C VAL A 230 -35.07 -25.32 1.75
N SER A 231 -33.95 -25.71 1.14
CA SER A 231 -33.92 -26.59 -0.03
C SER A 231 -32.73 -27.56 -0.07
N GLU A 232 -32.33 -28.11 1.08
CA GLU A 232 -31.50 -29.32 1.10
C GLU A 232 -32.29 -30.43 1.80
N THR A 233 -33.03 -31.21 1.00
CA THR A 233 -33.45 -32.55 1.42
C THR A 233 -32.21 -33.35 1.81
N PRO A 234 -32.21 -34.04 2.95
CA PRO A 234 -31.03 -34.76 3.41
C PRO A 234 -30.70 -35.85 2.39
N ILE A 235 -29.47 -35.81 1.85
CA ILE A 235 -28.93 -36.93 1.09
C ILE A 235 -28.90 -38.12 2.04
N ARG A 236 -29.77 -39.09 1.76
CA ARG A 236 -29.86 -40.37 2.48
C ARG A 236 -28.49 -41.05 2.37
N LYS A 237 -27.99 -41.51 3.52
CA LYS A 237 -26.71 -42.19 3.74
C LYS A 237 -26.38 -43.21 2.67
#